data_AF-A0A9D8M167-F1
#
_entry.id   AF-A0A9D8M167-F1
#
_cell.length_a   1.000
_cell.length_b   1.000
_cell.length_c   1.000
_cell.angle_alpha   90.00
_cell.angle_beta   90.00
_cell.angle_gamma   90.00
#
_symmetry.space_group_name_H-M   'P 1'
#
loop_
_entity.id
_entity.type
_entity.pdbx_description
1 polymer ?
#
loop_
_entity_poly.entity_id
_entity_poly.type
_entity_poly.pdbx_seq_one_letter_code
_entity_poly.pdbx_strand_id
1 'polypeptide(L)'
;MPWRIRIPDHPERTDSKAFRAARRLAQRILATLHDYPYGPGPWQMHHGGSLWTFDDDGWFLVLNTLGSEWSAQFCADPAKVEAMRRNAARHYAGFPKTVPRMVAMGYPDAERILSTPIHDAGAASEFIDSVFNSCVPLAAPVHTGTVAAAHPLGGVHHYPKPIADIQFFKYDDFELWVTDAEGHEVAVAPASPRGSGDGRVEVIFATPGTKLHQLHRDAHAENRRLIVAADDPLARQAFAEQQG
;
A
#
# COMPACT_ATOMS: atom_id res chain seq x y z
N MET A 1 -2.82 28.01 -12.12
CA MET A 1 -3.44 26.90 -12.87
C MET A 1 -3.99 25.89 -11.87
N PRO A 2 -5.21 25.36 -12.02
CA PRO A 2 -5.68 24.27 -11.19
C PRO A 2 -4.77 23.05 -11.42
N TRP A 3 -4.18 22.52 -10.35
CA TRP A 3 -3.34 21.34 -10.41
C TRP A 3 -4.19 20.07 -10.56
N ARG A 4 -3.60 19.01 -11.11
CA ARG A 4 -4.29 17.75 -11.42
C ARG A 4 -3.34 16.59 -11.11
N ILE A 5 -3.63 15.79 -10.08
CA ILE A 5 -2.85 14.59 -9.74
C ILE A 5 -3.51 13.39 -10.39
N ARG A 6 -2.75 12.66 -11.21
CA ARG A 6 -3.15 11.33 -11.70
C ARG A 6 -2.56 10.30 -10.76
N ILE A 7 -3.42 9.64 -9.99
CA ILE A 7 -3.07 8.47 -9.19
C ILE A 7 -3.02 7.29 -10.17
N PRO A 8 -1.82 6.78 -10.51
CA PRO A 8 -1.67 5.64 -11.38
C PRO A 8 -2.30 4.40 -10.71
N ASP A 9 -3.04 3.63 -11.49
CA ASP A 9 -3.24 2.21 -11.22
C ASP A 9 -1.91 1.45 -11.36
N HIS A 10 -1.85 0.27 -10.77
CA HIS A 10 -0.67 -0.59 -10.81
C HIS A 10 -0.93 -1.64 -11.91
N PRO A 11 0.09 -2.14 -12.64
CA PRO A 11 -0.16 -3.19 -13.63
C PRO A 11 -0.83 -4.43 -13.06
N GLU A 12 -1.47 -5.17 -13.95
CA GLU A 12 -2.13 -6.42 -13.62
C GLU A 12 -1.14 -7.38 -12.93
N ARG A 13 -1.42 -7.67 -11.66
CA ARG A 13 -0.63 -8.60 -10.85
C ARG A 13 -1.41 -9.86 -10.60
N THR A 14 -0.67 -10.95 -10.39
CA THR A 14 -1.27 -12.16 -9.82
C THR A 14 -1.39 -11.96 -8.32
N ASP A 15 -2.62 -11.78 -7.83
CA ASP A 15 -2.88 -11.68 -6.40
C ASP A 15 -2.31 -12.88 -5.63
N SER A 16 -1.58 -12.60 -4.55
CA SER A 16 -1.11 -13.64 -3.64
C SER A 16 -2.30 -14.42 -3.06
N LYS A 17 -2.04 -15.64 -2.56
CA LYS A 17 -3.09 -16.41 -1.88
C LYS A 17 -3.62 -15.67 -0.65
N ALA A 18 -2.74 -15.00 0.09
CA ALA A 18 -3.06 -14.21 1.26
C ALA A 18 -3.99 -13.05 0.91
N PHE A 19 -3.63 -12.24 -0.09
CA PHE A 19 -4.45 -11.09 -0.50
C PHE A 19 -5.81 -11.52 -1.05
N ARG A 20 -5.90 -12.61 -1.82
CA ARG A 20 -7.20 -13.14 -2.26
C ARG A 20 -8.09 -13.57 -1.09
N ALA A 21 -7.51 -14.13 -0.04
CA ALA A 21 -8.25 -14.50 1.17
C ALA A 21 -8.74 -13.25 1.93
N ALA A 22 -7.87 -12.25 2.09
CA ALA A 22 -8.21 -10.96 2.70
C ALA A 22 -9.34 -10.26 1.93
N ARG A 23 -9.23 -10.16 0.60
CA ARG A 23 -10.26 -9.56 -0.26
C ARG A 23 -11.61 -10.26 -0.12
N ARG A 24 -11.63 -11.59 -0.09
CA ARG A 24 -12.89 -12.35 0.10
C ARG A 24 -13.52 -12.07 1.46
N LEU A 25 -12.72 -12.00 2.53
CA LEU A 25 -13.22 -11.64 3.85
C LEU A 25 -13.80 -10.22 3.85
N ALA A 26 -13.05 -9.24 3.34
CA ALA A 26 -13.49 -7.84 3.31
C ALA A 26 -14.77 -7.65 2.50
N GLN A 27 -14.91 -8.34 1.36
CA GLN A 27 -16.16 -8.34 0.59
C GLN A 27 -17.36 -8.90 1.38
N ARG A 28 -17.15 -9.97 2.16
CA ARG A 28 -18.19 -10.52 3.04
C ARG A 28 -18.55 -9.56 4.18
N ILE A 29 -17.56 -8.87 4.75
CA ILE A 29 -17.76 -7.85 5.78
C ILE A 29 -18.60 -6.70 5.20
N LEU A 30 -18.17 -6.15 4.07
CA LEU A 30 -18.83 -5.05 3.40
C LEU A 30 -20.29 -5.36 3.01
N ALA A 31 -20.59 -6.62 2.67
CA ALA A 31 -21.96 -7.07 2.40
C ALA A 31 -22.89 -7.04 3.63
N THR A 32 -22.34 -6.87 4.84
CA THR A 32 -23.13 -6.72 6.08
C THR A 32 -23.34 -5.27 6.50
N LEU A 33 -22.71 -4.31 5.79
CA LEU A 33 -22.77 -2.90 6.15
C LEU A 33 -23.89 -2.20 5.38
N HIS A 34 -24.60 -1.32 6.09
CA HIS A 34 -25.56 -0.38 5.53
C HIS A 34 -25.02 1.05 5.76
N ASP A 35 -25.26 1.96 4.82
CA ASP A 35 -24.90 3.39 4.95
C ASP A 35 -23.43 3.66 5.33
N TYR A 36 -22.51 2.90 4.72
CA TYR A 36 -21.07 3.00 4.97
C TYR A 36 -20.46 4.27 4.33
N PRO A 37 -19.55 5.01 5.01
CA PRO A 37 -19.09 6.34 4.57
C PRO A 37 -18.31 6.37 3.26
N TYR A 38 -17.88 5.22 2.75
CA TYR A 38 -17.20 5.11 1.45
C TYR A 38 -18.17 5.07 0.25
N GLY A 39 -19.48 5.25 0.50
CA GLY A 39 -20.51 5.30 -0.52
C GLY A 39 -20.80 3.93 -1.15
N PRO A 40 -21.72 3.88 -2.13
CA PRO A 40 -22.04 2.65 -2.83
C PRO A 40 -20.82 2.19 -3.66
N GLY A 41 -20.56 0.88 -3.68
CA GLY A 41 -19.50 0.26 -4.49
C GLY A 41 -19.73 0.43 -6.01
N PRO A 42 -18.90 -0.21 -6.86
CA PRO A 42 -17.96 -1.28 -6.54
C PRO A 42 -16.69 -0.78 -5.83
N TRP A 43 -16.29 -1.51 -4.78
CA TRP A 43 -15.07 -1.21 -4.01
C TRP A 43 -13.89 -2.07 -4.48
N GLN A 44 -12.75 -1.42 -4.65
CA GLN A 44 -11.45 -2.06 -4.79
C GLN A 44 -10.81 -2.17 -3.41
N MET A 45 -10.15 -3.31 -3.16
CA MET A 45 -9.52 -3.58 -1.87
C MET A 45 -8.08 -3.07 -1.91
N HIS A 46 -7.86 -1.91 -1.30
CA HIS A 46 -6.57 -1.22 -1.33
C HIS A 46 -5.66 -1.64 -0.16
N HIS A 47 -4.36 -1.70 -0.42
CA HIS A 47 -3.32 -1.92 0.61
C HIS A 47 -3.07 -0.62 1.37
N GLY A 48 -3.44 -0.52 2.65
CA GLY A 48 -3.38 0.80 3.33
C GLY A 48 -3.68 0.83 4.83
N GLY A 49 -3.28 -0.19 5.58
CA GLY A 49 -3.40 -0.24 7.04
C GLY A 49 -4.80 -0.55 7.58
N SER A 50 -5.65 -1.28 6.88
CA SER A 50 -6.98 -1.61 7.41
C SER A 50 -6.94 -2.51 8.63
N LEU A 51 -7.77 -2.20 9.63
CA LEU A 51 -8.11 -3.05 10.77
C LEU A 51 -9.63 -3.19 10.82
N TRP A 52 -10.15 -4.13 10.02
CA TRP A 52 -11.56 -4.50 10.09
C TRP A 52 -11.88 -5.05 11.48
N THR A 53 -12.84 -4.43 12.16
CA THR A 53 -13.11 -4.63 13.58
C THR A 53 -14.58 -4.98 13.79
N PHE A 54 -14.84 -5.90 14.71
CA PHE A 54 -16.20 -6.35 15.02
C PHE A 54 -16.49 -6.23 16.52
N ASP A 55 -17.61 -5.63 16.85
CA ASP A 55 -18.16 -5.55 18.20
C ASP A 55 -19.67 -5.95 18.21
N ASP A 56 -20.41 -5.52 19.23
CA ASP A 56 -21.84 -5.82 19.36
C ASP A 56 -22.72 -5.06 18.36
N ASP A 57 -22.25 -3.93 17.82
CA ASP A 57 -22.97 -3.12 16.84
C ASP A 57 -22.63 -3.53 15.39
N GLY A 58 -21.59 -4.35 15.22
CA GLY A 58 -21.27 -5.00 13.96
C GLY A 58 -19.86 -4.68 13.48
N TRP A 59 -19.69 -4.65 12.16
CA TRP A 59 -18.38 -4.40 11.54
C TRP A 59 -18.14 -2.89 11.35
N PHE A 60 -16.93 -2.46 11.64
CA PHE A 60 -16.43 -1.13 11.29
C PHE A 60 -14.95 -1.19 10.94
N LEU A 61 -14.43 -0.12 10.34
CA LEU A 61 -13.04 -0.04 9.92
C LEU A 61 -12.27 0.94 10.81
N VAL A 62 -11.15 0.46 11.34
CA VAL A 62 -10.11 1.29 11.95
C VAL A 62 -8.90 1.30 11.03
N LEU A 63 -8.16 2.39 10.97
CA LEU A 63 -6.86 2.42 10.31
C LEU A 63 -5.76 2.24 11.35
N ASN A 64 -4.80 1.38 11.03
CA ASN A 64 -3.60 1.17 11.83
C ASN A 64 -2.76 2.46 11.85
N THR A 65 -1.79 2.53 12.77
CA THR A 65 -0.87 3.67 12.93
C THR A 65 -0.18 4.05 11.61
N LEU A 66 0.14 3.05 10.80
CA LEU A 66 0.66 3.18 9.43
C LEU A 66 -0.07 2.19 8.52
N GLY A 67 -0.15 2.52 7.24
CA GLY A 67 -0.54 1.59 6.19
C GLY A 67 0.59 1.38 5.19
N SER A 68 0.81 0.14 4.77
CA SER A 68 1.72 -0.15 3.66
C SER A 68 0.93 -0.31 2.38
N GLU A 69 1.33 0.42 1.35
CA GLU A 69 1.00 0.08 -0.04
C GLU A 69 1.70 -1.22 -0.42
N TRP A 70 1.23 -1.88 -1.49
CA TRP A 70 1.77 -3.19 -1.86
C TRP A 70 3.23 -3.13 -2.32
N SER A 71 3.60 -2.18 -3.18
CA SER A 71 4.96 -2.08 -3.74
C SER A 71 6.02 -1.82 -2.67
N ALA A 72 5.61 -1.14 -1.59
CA ALA A 72 6.46 -0.80 -0.48
C ALA A 72 6.98 -2.02 0.31
N GLN A 73 6.37 -3.20 0.17
CA GLN A 73 6.84 -4.40 0.84
C GLN A 73 8.30 -4.75 0.49
N PHE A 74 8.79 -4.34 -0.69
CA PHE A 74 10.14 -4.66 -1.15
C PHE A 74 11.23 -3.80 -0.48
N CYS A 75 10.85 -2.64 0.06
CA CYS A 75 11.72 -1.81 0.89
C CYS A 75 11.34 -1.83 2.38
N ALA A 76 10.32 -2.59 2.77
CA ALA A 76 9.83 -2.59 4.15
C ALA A 76 10.85 -3.20 5.11
N ASP A 77 11.18 -2.47 6.17
CA ASP A 77 11.98 -2.96 7.29
C ASP A 77 11.12 -3.91 8.16
N PRO A 78 11.50 -5.19 8.28
CA PRO A 78 10.74 -6.17 9.07
C PRO A 78 10.48 -5.72 10.52
N ALA A 79 11.41 -5.02 11.16
CA ALA A 79 11.23 -4.55 12.53
C ALA A 79 10.14 -3.46 12.64
N LYS A 80 10.01 -2.63 11.61
CA LYS A 80 8.99 -1.57 11.55
C LYS A 80 7.62 -2.16 11.20
N VAL A 81 7.56 -3.15 10.31
CA VAL A 81 6.32 -3.90 10.04
C VAL A 81 5.89 -4.72 11.27
N GLU A 82 6.83 -5.28 12.03
CA GLU A 82 6.56 -5.93 13.32
C GLU A 82 5.90 -4.96 14.33
N ALA A 83 6.29 -3.68 14.34
CA ALA A 83 5.62 -2.68 15.16
C ALA A 83 4.16 -2.46 14.71
N MET A 84 3.89 -2.43 13.40
CA MET A 84 2.53 -2.37 12.86
C MET A 84 1.69 -3.60 13.24
N ARG A 85 2.27 -4.81 13.15
CA ARG A 85 1.62 -6.08 13.54
C ARG A 85 1.31 -6.11 15.04
N ARG A 86 2.25 -5.70 15.90
CA ARG A 86 2.01 -5.62 17.35
C ARG A 86 0.89 -4.64 17.70
N ASN A 87 0.80 -3.51 16.99
CA ASN A 87 -0.31 -2.58 17.19
C ASN A 87 -1.66 -3.21 16.76
N ALA A 88 -1.70 -3.92 15.63
CA ALA A 88 -2.87 -4.67 15.20
C ALA A 88 -3.27 -5.75 16.22
N ALA A 89 -2.31 -6.52 16.73
CA ALA A 89 -2.56 -7.53 17.76
C ALA A 89 -3.11 -6.92 19.06
N ARG A 90 -2.55 -5.78 19.50
CA ARG A 90 -3.06 -5.03 20.65
C ARG A 90 -4.48 -4.53 20.42
N HIS A 91 -4.78 -4.01 19.23
CA HIS A 91 -6.13 -3.59 18.84
C HIS A 91 -7.12 -4.76 18.97
N TYR A 92 -6.82 -5.91 18.37
CA TYR A 92 -7.71 -7.07 18.42
C TYR A 92 -7.82 -7.73 19.80
N ALA A 93 -6.82 -7.57 20.68
CA ALA A 93 -6.98 -7.93 22.08
C ALA A 93 -8.05 -7.07 22.79
N GLY A 94 -8.24 -5.82 22.37
CA GLY A 94 -9.31 -4.94 22.83
C GLY A 94 -10.69 -5.25 22.22
N PHE A 95 -10.73 -5.91 21.06
CA PHE A 95 -11.95 -6.31 20.35
C PHE A 95 -12.02 -7.84 20.15
N PRO A 96 -12.14 -8.63 21.24
CA PRO A 96 -11.92 -10.07 21.21
C PRO A 96 -12.94 -10.86 20.37
N LYS A 97 -14.07 -10.25 20.00
CA LYS A 97 -15.06 -10.86 19.10
C LYS A 97 -14.60 -10.88 17.64
N THR A 98 -13.61 -10.06 17.29
CA THR A 98 -13.22 -9.86 15.88
C THR A 98 -12.57 -11.09 15.26
N VAL A 99 -11.48 -11.60 15.83
CA VAL A 99 -10.74 -12.73 15.25
C VAL A 99 -11.63 -13.97 15.11
N PRO A 100 -12.40 -14.40 16.13
CA PRO A 100 -13.36 -15.49 15.97
C PRO A 100 -14.37 -15.25 14.86
N ARG A 101 -14.86 -14.02 14.69
CA ARG A 101 -15.79 -13.67 13.62
C ARG A 101 -15.14 -13.75 12.24
N MET A 102 -13.89 -13.30 12.09
CA MET A 102 -13.12 -13.45 10.84
C MET A 102 -12.97 -14.93 10.45
N VAL A 103 -12.60 -15.78 11.42
CA VAL A 103 -12.47 -17.23 11.21
C VAL A 103 -13.80 -17.84 10.78
N ALA A 104 -14.90 -17.53 11.46
CA ALA A 104 -16.24 -17.97 11.11
C ALA A 104 -16.67 -17.49 9.70
N MET A 105 -16.15 -16.35 9.24
CA MET A 105 -16.37 -15.81 7.90
C MET A 105 -15.39 -16.36 6.84
N GLY A 106 -14.57 -17.34 7.19
CA GLY A 106 -13.69 -18.06 6.25
C GLY A 106 -12.28 -17.48 6.12
N TYR A 107 -11.77 -16.81 7.16
CA TYR A 107 -10.40 -16.33 7.23
C TYR A 107 -9.62 -17.01 8.38
N PRO A 108 -9.25 -18.30 8.21
CA PRO A 108 -8.72 -19.13 9.30
C PRO A 108 -7.32 -18.70 9.78
N ASP A 109 -6.54 -18.03 8.93
CA ASP A 109 -5.18 -17.59 9.24
C ASP A 109 -5.11 -16.35 10.14
N ALA A 110 -6.25 -15.77 10.52
CA ALA A 110 -6.31 -14.51 11.29
C ALA A 110 -5.42 -14.53 12.54
N GLU A 111 -5.56 -15.57 13.37
CA GLU A 111 -4.82 -15.70 14.62
C GLU A 111 -3.32 -15.97 14.36
N ARG A 112 -3.00 -16.81 13.36
CA ARG A 112 -1.60 -17.09 12.99
C ARG A 112 -0.90 -15.81 12.55
N ILE A 113 -1.49 -15.04 11.63
CA ILE A 113 -0.88 -13.80 11.13
C ILE A 113 -0.69 -12.78 12.26
N LEU A 114 -1.65 -12.67 13.19
CA LEU A 114 -1.54 -11.78 14.34
C LEU A 114 -0.59 -12.28 15.44
N SER A 115 -0.19 -13.56 15.45
CA SER A 115 0.67 -14.13 16.49
C SER A 115 2.09 -14.45 16.01
N THR A 116 2.31 -14.58 14.70
CA THR A 116 3.63 -14.80 14.11
C THR A 116 4.46 -13.51 14.11
N PRO A 117 5.60 -13.47 14.82
CA PRO A 117 6.53 -12.34 14.74
C PRO A 117 7.11 -12.15 13.35
N ILE A 118 7.35 -10.90 12.96
CA ILE A 118 7.94 -10.55 11.66
C ILE A 118 9.45 -10.33 11.86
N HIS A 119 10.25 -11.17 11.20
CA HIS A 119 11.72 -11.11 11.27
C HIS A 119 12.39 -10.98 9.89
N ASP A 120 11.63 -11.18 8.82
CA ASP A 120 12.14 -11.17 7.45
C ASP A 120 11.12 -10.57 6.49
N ALA A 121 11.57 -10.39 5.24
CA ALA A 121 10.75 -9.81 4.17
C ALA A 121 9.55 -10.70 3.78
N GLY A 122 9.64 -12.01 3.96
CA GLY A 122 8.54 -12.94 3.66
C GLY A 122 7.39 -12.77 4.65
N ALA A 123 7.70 -12.73 5.94
CA ALA A 123 6.73 -12.46 7.00
C ALA A 123 6.15 -11.03 6.88
N ALA A 124 6.97 -10.04 6.50
CA ALA A 124 6.51 -8.68 6.26
C ALA A 124 5.50 -8.63 5.08
N SER A 125 5.84 -9.29 3.96
CA SER A 125 4.97 -9.42 2.79
C SER A 125 3.63 -10.09 3.14
N GLU A 126 3.65 -11.18 3.91
CA GLU A 126 2.42 -11.86 4.34
C GLU A 126 1.52 -10.95 5.17
N PHE A 127 2.10 -10.18 6.11
CA PHE A 127 1.32 -9.21 6.89
C PHE A 127 0.75 -8.08 6.02
N ILE A 128 1.54 -7.53 5.09
CA ILE A 128 1.12 -6.47 4.19
C ILE A 128 -0.05 -6.91 3.30
N ASP A 129 -0.04 -8.15 2.83
CA ASP A 129 -1.13 -8.75 2.03
C ASP A 129 -2.32 -9.26 2.87
N SER A 130 -2.20 -9.30 4.20
CA SER A 130 -3.28 -9.73 5.08
C SER A 130 -4.39 -8.69 5.22
N VAL A 131 -5.53 -9.07 5.82
CA VAL A 131 -6.63 -8.13 6.12
C VAL A 131 -6.27 -7.06 7.16
N PHE A 132 -5.14 -7.23 7.85
CA PHE A 132 -4.62 -6.33 8.90
C PHE A 132 -3.76 -5.18 8.37
N ASN A 133 -3.64 -5.10 7.03
CA ASN A 133 -3.07 -3.98 6.32
C ASN A 133 -3.81 -3.73 5.00
N SER A 134 -4.15 -4.78 4.26
CA SER A 134 -4.87 -4.67 3.00
C SER A 134 -6.38 -4.74 3.16
N CYS A 135 -7.09 -4.24 2.15
CA CYS A 135 -8.55 -4.16 2.06
C CYS A 135 -9.17 -2.94 2.73
N VAL A 136 -8.52 -1.78 2.61
CA VAL A 136 -9.23 -0.49 2.71
C VAL A 136 -10.17 -0.38 1.50
N PRO A 137 -11.48 -0.22 1.70
CA PRO A 137 -12.45 -0.20 0.60
C PRO A 137 -12.43 1.18 -0.08
N LEU A 138 -11.88 1.25 -1.28
CA LEU A 138 -11.85 2.48 -2.06
C LEU A 138 -12.68 2.31 -3.34
N ALA A 139 -13.51 3.31 -3.66
CA ALA A 139 -14.17 3.34 -4.96
C ALA A 139 -13.13 3.56 -6.07
N ALA A 140 -13.34 2.96 -7.24
CA ALA A 140 -12.36 3.03 -8.32
C ALA A 140 -11.86 4.47 -8.63
N PRO A 141 -12.70 5.51 -8.71
CA PRO A 141 -12.24 6.88 -9.02
C PRO A 141 -11.34 7.54 -7.95
N VAL A 142 -11.33 7.01 -6.73
CA VAL A 142 -10.49 7.49 -5.61
C VAL A 142 -9.34 6.54 -5.29
N HIS A 143 -9.43 5.30 -5.77
CA HIS A 143 -8.35 4.33 -5.76
C HIS A 143 -7.39 4.56 -6.95
N THR A 144 -7.94 4.91 -8.12
CA THR A 144 -7.21 5.19 -9.36
C THR A 144 -7.88 6.36 -10.09
N GLY A 145 -7.12 7.19 -10.80
CA GLY A 145 -7.69 8.26 -11.63
C GLY A 145 -7.19 9.65 -11.31
N THR A 146 -7.93 10.66 -11.77
CA THR A 146 -7.45 12.04 -11.76
C THR A 146 -8.31 12.95 -10.91
N VAL A 147 -7.80 13.33 -9.75
CA VAL A 147 -8.49 14.25 -8.83
C VAL A 147 -8.20 15.68 -9.30
N ALA A 148 -9.25 16.40 -9.68
CA ALA A 148 -9.14 17.84 -10.01
C ALA A 148 -8.94 18.65 -8.72
N ALA A 149 -8.20 19.76 -8.78
CA ALA A 149 -7.99 20.65 -7.63
C ALA A 149 -9.29 21.13 -6.94
N ALA A 150 -10.42 21.19 -7.66
CA ALA A 150 -11.73 21.57 -7.13
C ALA A 150 -12.55 20.39 -6.57
N HIS A 151 -12.04 19.16 -6.67
CA HIS A 151 -12.72 17.99 -6.14
C HIS A 151 -12.63 18.00 -4.60
N PRO A 152 -13.71 17.69 -3.86
CA PRO A 152 -13.71 17.75 -2.39
C PRO A 152 -12.73 16.76 -1.72
N LEU A 153 -12.15 15.84 -2.49
CA LEU A 153 -11.11 14.90 -2.05
C LEU A 153 -9.70 15.30 -2.51
N GLY A 154 -9.54 16.45 -3.17
CA GLY A 154 -8.27 16.97 -3.69
C GLY A 154 -7.32 17.47 -2.60
N GLY A 155 -7.26 16.84 -1.44
CA GLY A 155 -6.56 17.41 -0.30
C GLY A 155 -6.24 16.45 0.84
N VAL A 156 -5.32 15.51 0.64
CA VAL A 156 -4.67 14.76 1.74
C VAL A 156 -3.13 14.67 1.62
N HIS A 157 -2.32 15.54 0.99
CA HIS A 157 -2.46 16.90 0.45
C HIS A 157 -1.33 17.21 -0.58
N HIS A 158 -0.81 16.20 -1.29
CA HIS A 158 -0.13 16.22 -2.62
C HIS A 158 0.45 14.81 -2.91
N TYR A 159 0.61 13.97 -1.88
CA TYR A 159 0.92 12.53 -1.96
C TYR A 159 -0.09 11.74 -1.10
N PRO A 160 -0.86 10.80 -1.68
CA PRO A 160 -1.88 10.08 -0.91
C PRO A 160 -1.21 9.12 0.09
N LYS A 161 -1.80 8.95 1.27
CA LYS A 161 -1.59 7.70 2.02
C LYS A 161 -2.11 6.55 1.15
N PRO A 162 -1.41 5.41 1.08
CA PRO A 162 -0.27 5.01 1.90
C PRO A 162 1.12 5.30 1.30
N ILE A 163 1.26 5.90 0.12
CA ILE A 163 2.56 6.25 -0.48
C ILE A 163 3.41 7.07 0.49
N ALA A 164 2.82 8.09 1.11
CA ALA A 164 3.53 8.91 2.10
C ALA A 164 3.95 8.13 3.36
N ASP A 165 3.27 7.03 3.70
CA ASP A 165 3.58 6.23 4.88
C ASP A 165 4.84 5.36 4.67
N ILE A 166 5.22 5.08 3.42
CA ILE A 166 6.42 4.27 3.05
C ILE A 166 7.68 4.80 3.73
N GLN A 167 7.83 6.14 3.79
CA GLN A 167 8.98 6.79 4.42
C GLN A 167 9.21 6.34 5.88
N PHE A 168 8.15 6.00 6.59
CA PHE A 168 8.23 5.67 8.02
C PHE A 168 8.57 4.21 8.27
N PHE A 169 8.36 3.32 7.31
CA PHE A 169 8.61 1.88 7.49
C PHE A 169 9.62 1.27 6.51
N LYS A 170 10.07 2.01 5.49
CA LYS A 170 11.18 1.57 4.65
C LYS A 170 12.46 1.37 5.46
N TYR A 171 13.40 0.60 4.93
CA TYR A 171 14.78 0.61 5.41
C TYR A 171 15.33 2.04 5.39
N ASP A 172 16.08 2.39 6.44
CA ASP A 172 16.63 3.75 6.60
C ASP A 172 17.64 4.10 5.49
N ASP A 173 18.27 3.09 4.89
CA ASP A 173 19.28 3.21 3.83
C ASP A 173 18.71 3.19 2.40
N PHE A 174 17.38 3.14 2.24
CA PHE A 174 16.73 3.29 0.93
C PHE A 174 16.15 4.70 0.79
N GLU A 175 16.49 5.48 -0.22
CA GLU A 175 15.88 6.80 -0.44
C GLU A 175 14.60 6.68 -1.28
N LEU A 176 13.45 7.09 -0.71
CA LEU A 176 12.15 7.04 -1.39
C LEU A 176 12.02 8.22 -2.38
N TRP A 177 12.50 9.40 -1.96
CA TRP A 177 12.34 10.65 -2.67
C TRP A 177 13.64 11.02 -3.37
N VAL A 178 13.67 10.86 -4.68
CA VAL A 178 14.82 11.15 -5.54
C VAL A 178 14.49 12.28 -6.51
N THR A 179 15.51 12.83 -7.17
CA THR A 179 15.34 13.95 -8.11
C THR A 179 15.54 13.49 -9.55
N ASP A 180 14.63 13.87 -10.46
CA ASP A 180 14.77 13.62 -11.89
C ASP A 180 15.80 14.54 -12.57
N ALA A 181 16.09 14.26 -13.84
CA ALA A 181 17.04 15.06 -14.63
C ALA A 181 16.61 16.52 -14.83
N GLU A 182 15.35 16.85 -14.55
CA GLU A 182 14.80 18.21 -14.64
C GLU A 182 14.76 18.90 -13.26
N GLY A 183 15.24 18.26 -12.20
CA GLY A 183 15.29 18.82 -10.85
C GLY A 183 14.01 18.64 -10.03
N HIS A 184 13.08 17.79 -10.47
CA HIS A 184 11.80 17.58 -9.79
C HIS A 184 11.79 16.32 -8.94
N GLU A 185 10.97 16.34 -7.89
CA GLU A 185 10.80 15.22 -6.97
C GLU A 185 10.06 14.04 -7.63
N VAL A 186 10.53 12.85 -7.30
CA VAL A 186 10.07 11.54 -7.80
C VAL A 186 10.03 10.58 -6.62
N ALA A 187 8.94 9.82 -6.49
CA ALA A 187 8.91 8.70 -5.54
C ALA A 187 9.24 7.40 -6.27
N VAL A 188 10.08 6.58 -5.65
CA VAL A 188 10.48 5.28 -6.19
C VAL A 188 10.35 4.15 -5.17
N ALA A 189 10.13 2.92 -5.63
CA ALA A 189 10.21 1.72 -4.81
C ALA A 189 11.12 0.67 -5.49
N PRO A 190 11.78 -0.23 -4.73
CA PRO A 190 12.56 -1.32 -5.35
C PRO A 190 11.67 -2.18 -6.25
N ALA A 191 12.19 -2.59 -7.41
CA ALA A 191 11.45 -3.47 -8.31
C ALA A 191 11.39 -4.94 -7.81
N SER A 192 12.26 -5.27 -6.84
CA SER A 192 12.49 -6.62 -6.29
C SER A 192 12.87 -6.56 -4.82
N PRO A 193 12.73 -7.66 -4.04
CA PRO A 193 13.11 -7.70 -2.64
C PRO A 193 14.59 -7.35 -2.37
N ARG A 194 14.88 -6.76 -1.20
CA ARG A 194 16.25 -6.52 -0.72
C ARG A 194 17.05 -7.83 -0.71
N GLY A 195 18.32 -7.75 -1.12
CA GLY A 195 19.22 -8.90 -1.22
C GLY A 195 19.07 -9.75 -2.49
N SER A 196 18.15 -9.39 -3.40
CA SER A 196 17.99 -10.07 -4.70
C SER A 196 19.10 -9.78 -5.72
N GLY A 197 19.91 -8.73 -5.49
CA GLY A 197 20.89 -8.23 -6.46
C GLY A 197 20.27 -7.39 -7.59
N ASP A 198 18.95 -7.16 -7.59
CA ASP A 198 18.27 -6.33 -8.57
C ASP A 198 18.20 -4.87 -8.10
N GLY A 199 19.06 -4.02 -8.67
CA GLY A 199 19.14 -2.59 -8.35
C GLY A 199 18.15 -1.70 -9.11
N ARG A 200 17.16 -2.28 -9.80
CA ARG A 200 16.13 -1.49 -10.52
C ARG A 200 15.11 -0.90 -9.55
N VAL A 201 14.59 0.27 -9.90
CA VAL A 201 13.49 0.90 -9.16
C VAL A 201 12.28 1.11 -10.07
N GLU A 202 11.10 0.99 -9.47
CA GLU A 202 9.82 1.38 -10.04
C GLU A 202 9.54 2.84 -9.69
N VAL A 203 9.23 3.65 -10.70
CA VAL A 203 8.71 5.01 -10.50
C VAL A 203 7.25 4.89 -10.09
N ILE A 204 6.94 5.24 -8.84
CA ILE A 204 5.57 5.20 -8.31
C ILE A 204 4.91 6.59 -8.31
N PHE A 205 5.71 7.66 -8.43
CA PHE A 205 5.25 9.03 -8.68
C PHE A 205 6.29 9.81 -9.48
N ALA A 206 5.83 10.66 -10.41
CA ALA A 206 6.64 11.67 -11.07
C ALA A 206 5.88 13.00 -11.18
N THR A 207 6.59 14.11 -11.01
CA THR A 207 6.01 15.47 -10.98
C THR A 207 5.27 15.81 -12.30
N PRO A 208 4.01 16.26 -12.26
CA PRO A 208 3.24 16.58 -13.47
C PRO A 208 3.92 17.60 -14.37
N GLY A 209 3.98 17.28 -15.67
CA GLY A 209 4.55 18.15 -16.70
C GLY A 209 6.01 17.88 -17.07
N THR A 210 6.71 17.02 -16.32
CA THR A 210 8.07 16.59 -16.67
C THR A 210 8.09 15.48 -17.71
N LYS A 211 9.25 15.25 -18.34
CA LYS A 211 9.49 14.14 -19.27
C LYS A 211 9.30 12.79 -18.57
N LEU A 212 9.75 12.67 -17.32
CA LEU A 212 9.57 11.45 -16.54
C LEU A 212 8.09 11.16 -16.27
N HIS A 213 7.29 12.18 -15.97
CA HIS A 213 5.85 12.03 -15.83
C HIS A 213 5.18 11.58 -17.14
N GLN A 214 5.65 12.03 -18.31
CA GLN A 214 5.15 11.54 -19.59
C GLN A 214 5.48 10.05 -19.79
N LEU A 215 6.74 9.64 -19.55
CA LEU A 215 7.15 8.23 -19.62
C LEU A 215 6.34 7.33 -18.67
N HIS A 216 6.11 7.81 -17.45
CA HIS A 216 5.32 7.12 -16.44
C HIS A 216 3.86 6.97 -16.88
N ARG A 217 3.28 8.03 -17.47
CA ARG A 217 1.93 7.99 -18.04
C ARG A 217 1.81 7.04 -19.23
N ASP A 218 2.82 6.97 -20.08
CA ASP A 218 2.84 6.11 -21.27
C ASP A 218 2.98 4.64 -20.89
N ALA A 219 3.90 4.33 -19.96
CA ALA A 219 4.01 2.98 -19.38
C ALA A 219 2.67 2.52 -18.80
N HIS A 220 2.00 3.38 -18.04
CA HIS A 220 0.69 3.07 -17.48
C HIS A 220 -0.40 2.91 -18.57
N ALA A 221 -0.40 3.73 -19.61
CA ALA A 221 -1.38 3.60 -20.70
C ALA A 221 -1.28 2.23 -21.40
N GLU A 222 -0.11 1.59 -21.32
CA GLU A 222 0.17 0.25 -21.81
C GLU A 222 0.03 -0.85 -20.74
N ASN A 223 -0.53 -0.53 -19.56
CA ASN A 223 -0.62 -1.44 -18.40
C ASN A 223 0.75 -1.98 -17.95
N ARG A 224 1.79 -1.15 -18.01
CA ARG A 224 3.16 -1.48 -17.56
C ARG A 224 3.63 -0.54 -16.46
N ARG A 225 4.58 -1.03 -15.66
CA ARG A 225 5.33 -0.24 -14.69
C ARG A 225 6.43 0.51 -15.41
N LEU A 226 6.71 1.74 -14.99
CA LEU A 226 7.95 2.41 -15.36
C LEU A 226 9.05 1.91 -14.43
N ILE A 227 9.79 0.90 -14.87
CA ILE A 227 10.97 0.40 -14.18
C ILE A 227 12.20 1.00 -14.86
N VAL A 228 13.04 1.68 -14.09
CA VAL A 228 14.32 2.21 -14.58
C VAL A 228 15.47 1.27 -14.22
N ALA A 229 16.52 1.29 -15.02
CA ALA A 229 17.66 0.40 -14.88
C ALA A 229 18.49 0.72 -13.62
N ALA A 230 19.28 -0.23 -13.14
CA ALA A 230 20.11 -0.04 -11.94
C ALA A 230 21.20 1.04 -12.10
N ASP A 231 21.61 1.33 -13.33
CA ASP A 231 22.57 2.37 -13.66
C ASP A 231 21.91 3.75 -13.91
N ASP A 232 20.58 3.83 -13.87
CA ASP A 232 19.83 5.08 -13.98
C ASP A 232 20.12 5.99 -12.76
N PRO A 233 20.26 7.32 -12.94
CA PRO A 233 20.47 8.25 -11.85
C PRO A 233 19.43 8.16 -10.72
N LEU A 234 18.17 7.82 -11.02
CA LEU A 234 17.12 7.65 -10.01
C LEU A 234 17.42 6.43 -9.12
N ALA A 235 17.78 5.30 -9.72
CA ALA A 235 18.12 4.08 -8.99
C ALA A 235 19.38 4.25 -8.14
N ARG A 236 20.40 4.93 -8.68
CA ARG A 236 21.64 5.23 -7.95
C ARG A 236 21.39 6.13 -6.74
N GLN A 237 20.52 7.14 -6.86
CA GLN A 237 20.11 7.97 -5.72
C GLN A 237 19.39 7.13 -4.67
N ALA A 238 18.42 6.31 -5.10
CA ALA A 238 17.59 5.49 -4.20
C ALA A 238 18.40 4.49 -3.37
N PHE A 239 19.47 3.94 -3.95
CA PHE A 239 20.32 2.92 -3.33
C PHE A 239 21.67 3.45 -2.83
N ALA A 240 21.90 4.77 -2.84
CA ALA A 240 23.23 5.36 -2.58
C ALA A 240 23.84 4.95 -1.23
N GLU A 241 23.00 4.76 -0.21
CA GLU A 241 23.40 4.43 1.16
C GLU A 241 23.34 2.93 1.45
N GLN A 242 22.84 2.10 0.52
CA GLN A 242 22.82 0.65 0.69
C GLN A 242 24.20 0.08 0.43
N GLN A 243 24.81 -0.49 1.47
CA GLN A 243 26.03 -1.28 1.35
C GLN A 243 25.66 -2.71 0.94
N GLY A 244 26.36 -3.23 -0.07
CA GLY A 244 26.17 -4.58 -0.62
C GLY A 244 26.56 -5.71 0.32
#